data_AF-A0A0S8CS50-F1
#
_entry.id   AF-A0A0S8CS50-F1
#
_cell.length_a   1.000
_cell.length_b   1.000
_cell.length_c   1.000
_cell.angle_alpha   90.00
_cell.angle_beta   90.00
_cell.angle_gamma   90.00
#
_symmetry.space_group_name_H-M   'P 1'
#
loop_
_entity.id
_entity.type
_entity.pdbx_description
1 polymer ?
#
loop_
_entity_poly.entity_id
_entity_poly.type
_entity_poly.pdbx_seq_one_letter_code
_entity_poly.pdbx_strand_id
1 'polypeptide(L)'
;MIATRTESFAKYLAGILILVSLIFMPAEKCQGYVIPANQLIAFMAKNFSKFQTLVIIQSTQQKDENDETGDESFMERIWMESPDRLRSQVTDHPMGRVKEPDMSYRQVLMANTAQRLAQILSRMGVNLHSVALTRIDGVIAYRIGDKESEQPKILVEKDRFLPLLLVYKASRPSVLETITVQFKDYKKMEEGWYPFEIIYTDGKAFKEIYTIHTLKANVPIDPALFVMPKREFAPEQVSEPEEVPAEEERLRDIIKKFEEKYQ
;
A
#
# COMPACT_ATOMS: atom_id res chain seq x y z
N MET A 1 9.14 -15.25 80.31
CA MET A 1 8.03 -15.04 79.36
C MET A 1 8.32 -13.89 78.38
N ILE A 2 9.54 -13.84 77.80
CA ILE A 2 10.01 -12.72 76.95
C ILE A 2 10.41 -13.20 75.53
N ALA A 3 10.64 -14.51 75.34
CA ALA A 3 11.17 -15.06 74.09
C ALA A 3 10.17 -15.11 72.92
N THR A 4 8.86 -15.04 73.16
CA THR A 4 7.84 -15.16 72.10
C THR A 4 7.54 -13.83 71.38
N ARG A 5 7.97 -12.69 71.91
CA ARG A 5 7.65 -11.36 71.34
C ARG A 5 8.59 -10.95 70.20
N THR A 6 9.84 -11.42 70.23
CA THR A 6 10.87 -11.13 69.23
C THR A 6 10.64 -11.85 67.90
N GLU A 7 10.11 -13.08 67.92
CA GLU A 7 9.82 -13.84 66.70
C GLU A 7 8.66 -13.23 65.89
N SER A 8 7.64 -12.70 66.57
CA SER A 8 6.51 -12.04 65.90
C SER A 8 6.97 -10.75 65.21
N PHE A 9 7.78 -9.94 65.90
CA PHE A 9 8.31 -8.69 65.35
C PHE A 9 9.19 -8.92 64.11
N ALA A 10 10.04 -9.96 64.12
CA ALA A 10 10.86 -10.32 62.97
C ALA A 10 10.03 -10.72 61.73
N LYS A 11 8.91 -11.44 61.93
CA LYS A 11 7.98 -11.81 60.85
C LYS A 11 7.27 -10.61 60.26
N TYR A 12 6.83 -9.66 61.09
CA TYR A 12 6.24 -8.41 60.61
C TYR A 12 7.24 -7.53 59.87
N LEU A 13 8.48 -7.43 60.36
CA LEU A 13 9.54 -6.66 59.70
C LEU A 13 9.90 -7.27 58.33
N ALA A 14 10.01 -8.60 58.26
CA ALA A 14 10.24 -9.32 57.00
C ALA A 14 9.07 -9.13 56.02
N GLY A 15 7.83 -9.19 56.49
CA GLY A 15 6.64 -8.92 55.68
C GLY A 15 6.61 -7.50 55.12
N ILE A 16 6.95 -6.50 55.94
CA ILE A 16 7.05 -5.10 55.51
C ILE A 16 8.18 -4.92 54.48
N LEU A 17 9.34 -5.54 54.68
CA LEU A 17 10.46 -5.48 53.73
C LEU A 17 10.10 -6.08 52.38
N ILE A 18 9.36 -7.19 52.34
CA ILE A 18 8.87 -7.79 51.08
C ILE A 18 7.85 -6.87 50.41
N LEU A 19 6.91 -6.29 51.16
CA LEU A 19 5.91 -5.38 50.63
C LEU A 19 6.55 -4.11 50.03
N VAL A 20 7.52 -3.54 50.75
CA VAL A 20 8.31 -2.39 50.31
C VAL A 20 9.12 -2.77 49.06
N SER A 21 9.76 -3.94 49.03
CA SER A 21 10.46 -4.45 47.84
C SER A 21 9.56 -4.57 46.61
N LEU A 22 8.30 -4.97 46.76
CA LEU A 22 7.32 -5.07 45.66
C LEU A 22 6.83 -3.70 45.18
N ILE A 23 6.71 -2.72 46.08
CA ILE A 23 6.29 -1.34 45.74
C ILE A 23 7.44 -0.54 45.09
N PHE A 24 8.68 -0.80 45.51
CA PHE A 24 9.88 -0.15 44.98
C PHE A 24 10.56 -0.93 43.85
N MET A 25 9.96 -2.03 43.37
CA MET A 25 10.39 -2.58 42.08
C MET A 25 10.23 -1.46 41.05
N PRO A 26 11.32 -1.00 40.40
CA PRO A 26 11.17 -0.07 39.31
C PRO A 26 10.22 -0.72 38.31
N ALA A 27 9.18 0.00 37.90
CA ALA A 27 8.40 -0.34 36.73
C ALA A 27 9.33 -0.20 35.53
N GLU A 28 10.32 -1.10 35.42
CA GLU A 28 11.08 -1.33 34.22
C GLU A 28 10.04 -1.59 33.17
N LYS A 29 10.02 -0.69 32.18
CA LYS A 29 9.08 -0.66 31.08
C LYS A 29 8.89 -2.10 30.62
N CYS A 30 7.75 -2.71 30.98
CA CYS A 30 7.35 -3.99 30.43
C CYS A 30 7.12 -3.74 28.95
N GLN A 31 8.21 -3.76 28.18
CA GLN A 31 8.17 -3.70 26.75
C GLN A 31 7.63 -5.06 26.34
N GLY A 32 6.32 -5.13 26.18
CA GLY A 32 5.67 -6.29 25.59
C GLY A 32 6.39 -6.60 24.29
N TYR A 33 6.73 -7.87 24.10
CA TYR A 33 7.42 -8.31 22.90
C TYR A 33 6.59 -7.97 21.66
N VAL A 34 7.13 -7.10 20.81
CA VAL A 34 6.55 -6.79 19.49
C VAL A 34 7.31 -7.62 18.47
N ILE A 35 6.58 -8.41 17.68
CA ILE A 35 7.15 -9.24 16.62
C ILE A 35 7.91 -8.33 15.63
N PRO A 36 9.20 -8.61 15.32
CA PRO A 36 9.97 -7.83 14.37
C PRO A 36 9.37 -7.83 12.95
N ALA A 37 9.60 -6.76 12.18
CA ALA A 37 9.01 -6.58 10.85
C ALA A 37 9.33 -7.73 9.88
N ASN A 38 10.57 -8.24 9.88
CA ASN A 38 10.97 -9.35 9.00
C ASN A 38 10.15 -10.63 9.26
N GLN A 39 9.82 -10.92 10.52
CA GLN A 39 8.96 -12.06 10.87
C GLN A 39 7.51 -11.79 10.46
N LEU A 40 6.98 -10.60 10.72
CA LEU A 40 5.63 -10.21 10.27
C LEU A 40 5.48 -10.31 8.75
N ILE A 41 6.48 -9.82 8.00
CA ILE A 41 6.53 -9.91 6.53
C ILE A 41 6.60 -11.36 6.08
N ALA A 42 7.35 -12.22 6.77
CA ALA A 42 7.40 -13.65 6.44
C ALA A 42 6.04 -14.35 6.65
N PHE A 43 5.36 -14.06 7.75
CA PHE A 43 4.00 -14.59 7.99
C PHE A 43 3.00 -14.07 6.96
N MET A 44 3.05 -12.78 6.65
CA MET A 44 2.19 -12.16 5.64
C MET A 44 2.44 -12.76 4.25
N ALA A 45 3.70 -12.86 3.81
CA ALA A 45 4.05 -13.44 2.51
C ALA A 45 3.57 -14.88 2.36
N LYS A 46 3.55 -15.66 3.44
CA LYS A 46 3.05 -17.05 3.43
C LYS A 46 1.57 -17.14 3.05
N ASN A 47 0.75 -16.13 3.34
CA ASN A 47 -0.66 -16.10 2.95
C ASN A 47 -0.87 -15.97 1.44
N PHE A 48 0.17 -15.54 0.70
CA PHE A 48 0.10 -15.25 -0.73
C PHE A 48 1.12 -16.05 -1.56
N SER A 49 1.90 -16.93 -0.94
CA SER A 49 3.08 -17.54 -1.58
C SER A 49 2.75 -18.46 -2.76
N LYS A 50 1.54 -19.02 -2.79
CA LYS A 50 1.10 -19.94 -3.84
C LYS A 50 0.42 -19.25 -5.03
N PHE A 51 0.19 -17.94 -4.98
CA PHE A 51 -0.42 -17.22 -6.11
C PHE A 51 0.63 -16.92 -7.17
N GLN A 52 0.65 -17.70 -8.25
CA GLN A 52 1.51 -17.44 -9.41
C GLN A 52 0.80 -16.57 -10.44
N THR A 53 -0.46 -16.88 -10.69
CA THR A 53 -1.34 -16.10 -11.57
C THR A 53 -2.69 -15.87 -10.90
N LEU A 54 -3.32 -14.74 -11.23
CA LEU A 54 -4.70 -14.43 -10.84
C LEU A 54 -5.46 -13.88 -12.04
N VAL A 55 -6.70 -14.36 -12.19
CA VAL A 55 -7.71 -13.74 -13.05
C VAL A 55 -8.88 -13.31 -12.17
N ILE A 56 -9.11 -12.01 -12.11
CA ILE A 56 -10.10 -11.38 -11.24
C ILE A 56 -11.16 -10.74 -12.12
N ILE A 57 -12.43 -10.97 -11.79
CA ILE A 57 -13.57 -10.23 -12.32
C ILE A 57 -14.17 -9.48 -11.13
N GLN A 58 -14.22 -8.16 -11.23
CA GLN A 58 -14.70 -7.28 -10.16
C GLN A 58 -15.58 -6.17 -10.74
N SER A 59 -16.48 -5.65 -9.90
CA SER A 59 -17.10 -4.35 -10.13
C SER A 59 -16.28 -3.26 -9.44
N THR A 60 -16.27 -2.09 -10.05
CA THR A 60 -15.55 -0.91 -9.59
C THR A 60 -16.53 0.24 -9.51
N GLN A 61 -16.69 0.79 -8.31
CA GLN A 61 -17.47 2.00 -8.07
C GLN A 61 -16.51 3.17 -7.89
N GLN A 62 -16.63 4.19 -8.74
CA GLN A 62 -15.86 5.42 -8.66
C GLN A 62 -16.69 6.50 -7.96
N LYS A 63 -16.06 7.18 -7.00
CA LYS A 63 -16.64 8.33 -6.32
C LYS A 63 -15.63 9.45 -6.29
N ASP A 64 -15.97 10.55 -6.95
CA ASP A 64 -15.25 11.82 -6.87
C ASP A 64 -16.06 12.78 -6.00
N GLU A 65 -15.44 13.36 -4.96
CA GLU A 65 -16.13 14.33 -4.10
C GLU A 65 -16.49 15.63 -4.84
N ASN A 66 -15.88 15.91 -5.99
CA ASN A 66 -16.12 17.12 -6.77
C ASN A 66 -17.16 16.95 -7.88
N ASP A 67 -17.64 15.73 -8.12
CA ASP A 67 -18.58 15.45 -9.19
C ASP A 67 -19.98 15.13 -8.62
N GLU A 68 -20.96 15.97 -8.96
CA GLU A 68 -22.37 15.75 -8.61
C GLU A 68 -23.03 14.69 -9.52
N THR A 69 -22.32 14.24 -10.56
CA THR A 69 -22.82 13.34 -11.62
C THR A 69 -22.79 11.85 -11.20
N GLY A 70 -23.18 11.54 -9.96
CA GLY A 70 -23.49 10.18 -9.50
C GLY A 70 -22.30 9.21 -9.37
N ASP A 71 -22.50 8.15 -8.60
CA ASP A 71 -21.52 7.06 -8.46
C ASP A 71 -21.49 6.25 -9.78
N GLU A 72 -20.38 6.29 -10.52
CA GLU A 72 -20.20 5.44 -11.71
C GLU A 72 -19.78 4.03 -11.29
N SER A 73 -20.38 3.00 -11.91
CA SER A 73 -20.00 1.61 -11.67
C SER A 73 -19.81 0.84 -12.97
N PHE A 74 -18.74 0.05 -13.03
CA PHE A 74 -18.42 -0.78 -14.19
C PHE A 74 -17.75 -2.09 -13.77
N MET A 75 -17.75 -3.06 -14.68
CA MET A 75 -17.07 -4.33 -14.56
C MET A 75 -15.69 -4.27 -15.20
N GLU A 76 -14.71 -4.83 -14.50
CA GLU A 76 -13.36 -5.01 -15.01
C GLU A 76 -12.86 -6.44 -14.83
N ARG A 77 -11.97 -6.82 -15.73
CA ARG A 77 -11.18 -8.04 -15.64
C ARG A 77 -9.72 -7.68 -15.44
N ILE A 78 -9.10 -8.26 -14.42
CA ILE A 78 -7.69 -8.05 -14.08
C ILE A 78 -6.95 -9.37 -14.23
N TRP A 79 -5.84 -9.34 -14.95
CA TRP A 79 -4.87 -10.43 -15.06
C TRP A 79 -3.60 -10.03 -14.32
N MET A 80 -3.11 -10.94 -13.49
CA MET A 80 -1.88 -10.75 -12.74
C MET A 80 -1.02 -11.99 -12.86
N GLU A 81 0.28 -11.79 -13.07
CA GLU A 81 1.30 -12.83 -13.09
C GLU A 81 2.50 -12.35 -12.26
N SER A 82 2.89 -13.14 -11.27
CA SER A 82 4.06 -12.87 -10.44
C SER A 82 5.32 -12.89 -11.31
N PRO A 83 6.28 -11.97 -11.11
CA PRO A 83 6.35 -11.01 -10.01
C PRO A 83 5.61 -9.67 -10.24
N ASP A 84 5.50 -9.20 -11.48
CA ASP A 84 5.20 -7.77 -11.74
C ASP A 84 4.28 -7.52 -12.94
N ARG A 85 3.66 -8.55 -13.51
CA ARG A 85 2.79 -8.40 -14.67
C ARG A 85 1.36 -8.17 -14.20
N LEU A 86 0.78 -7.06 -14.61
CA LEU A 86 -0.60 -6.69 -14.30
C LEU A 86 -1.23 -6.04 -15.53
N ARG A 87 -2.45 -6.45 -15.86
CA ARG A 87 -3.30 -5.80 -16.86
C ARG A 87 -4.72 -5.71 -16.34
N SER A 88 -5.38 -4.58 -16.56
CA SER A 88 -6.82 -4.43 -16.36
C SER A 88 -7.50 -4.12 -17.69
N GLN A 89 -8.72 -4.61 -17.86
CA GLN A 89 -9.60 -4.29 -18.97
C GLN A 89 -11.02 -4.03 -18.46
N VAL A 90 -11.57 -2.87 -18.78
CA VAL A 90 -12.98 -2.54 -18.54
C VAL A 90 -13.83 -3.27 -19.58
N THR A 91 -14.92 -3.91 -19.15
CA THR A 91 -15.71 -4.82 -19.99
C THR A 91 -17.03 -4.20 -20.48
N ASP A 92 -17.58 -3.23 -19.77
CA ASP A 92 -18.96 -2.74 -19.96
C ASP A 92 -19.11 -1.20 -19.92
N HIS A 93 -18.02 -0.43 -19.83
CA HIS A 93 -18.09 1.04 -19.80
C HIS A 93 -17.55 1.67 -21.11
N PRO A 94 -18.42 2.25 -21.97
CA PRO A 94 -18.00 2.86 -23.23
C PRO A 94 -17.25 4.18 -23.05
N MET A 95 -17.42 4.89 -21.93
CA MET A 95 -16.74 6.17 -21.67
C MET A 95 -15.35 6.03 -21.03
N GLY A 96 -14.89 4.79 -20.78
CA GLY A 96 -13.61 4.56 -20.11
C GLY A 96 -13.65 4.94 -18.63
N ARG A 97 -12.47 5.17 -18.03
CA ARG A 97 -12.31 5.56 -16.62
C ARG A 97 -12.05 7.06 -16.51
N VAL A 98 -12.58 7.71 -15.47
CA VAL A 98 -12.27 9.11 -15.16
C VAL A 98 -10.79 9.31 -14.82
N LYS A 99 -10.22 8.43 -13.99
CA LYS A 99 -8.81 8.42 -13.57
C LYS A 99 -8.26 7.01 -13.56
N GLU A 100 -7.02 6.82 -14.03
CA GLU A 100 -6.32 5.55 -13.84
C GLU A 100 -5.76 5.44 -12.41
N PRO A 101 -6.18 4.44 -11.61
CA PRO A 101 -5.67 4.22 -10.26
C PRO A 101 -4.27 3.60 -10.32
N ASP A 102 -3.46 3.88 -9.31
CA ASP A 102 -2.18 3.19 -9.13
C ASP A 102 -2.45 1.80 -8.54
N MET A 103 -2.26 0.76 -9.35
CA MET A 103 -2.53 -0.63 -8.95
C MET A 103 -1.33 -1.31 -8.26
N SER A 104 -0.28 -0.56 -7.87
CA SER A 104 0.95 -1.13 -7.29
C SER A 104 0.70 -1.87 -5.98
N TYR A 105 -0.32 -1.49 -5.22
CA TYR A 105 -0.73 -2.20 -4.00
C TYR A 105 -0.99 -3.70 -4.24
N ARG A 106 -1.40 -4.10 -5.46
CA ARG A 106 -1.63 -5.51 -5.79
C ARG A 106 -0.35 -6.34 -5.81
N GLN A 107 0.82 -5.71 -5.97
CA GLN A 107 2.11 -6.40 -5.84
C GLN A 107 2.32 -6.94 -4.43
N VAL A 108 1.76 -6.30 -3.39
CA VAL A 108 1.80 -6.84 -2.00
C VAL A 108 1.11 -8.20 -1.92
N LEU A 109 0.00 -8.36 -2.64
CA LEU A 109 -0.78 -9.61 -2.71
C LEU A 109 -0.16 -10.66 -3.66
N MET A 110 0.88 -10.28 -4.43
CA MET A 110 1.59 -11.13 -5.41
C MET A 110 3.10 -11.19 -5.17
N ALA A 111 3.57 -10.85 -3.98
CA ALA A 111 5.00 -10.79 -3.71
C ALA A 111 5.66 -12.19 -3.66
N ASN A 112 4.86 -13.22 -3.36
CA ASN A 112 5.20 -14.64 -3.21
C ASN A 112 6.25 -15.00 -2.13
N THR A 113 7.18 -14.08 -1.82
CA THR A 113 8.29 -14.30 -0.90
C THR A 113 8.44 -13.13 0.07
N ALA A 114 8.99 -13.41 1.26
CA ALA A 114 9.23 -12.38 2.27
C ALA A 114 10.22 -11.30 1.79
N GLN A 115 11.26 -11.71 1.07
CA GLN A 115 12.28 -10.79 0.52
C GLN A 115 11.65 -9.82 -0.49
N ARG A 116 10.85 -10.34 -1.42
CA ARG A 116 10.17 -9.50 -2.42
C ARG A 116 9.16 -8.56 -1.76
N LEU A 117 8.40 -9.05 -0.79
CA LEU A 117 7.43 -8.25 -0.06
C LEU A 117 8.11 -7.10 0.70
N ALA A 118 9.23 -7.37 1.37
CA ALA A 118 10.04 -6.33 2.00
C ALA A 118 10.51 -5.28 0.99
N GLN A 119 11.02 -5.69 -0.19
CA GLN A 119 11.44 -4.76 -1.24
C GLN A 119 10.29 -3.90 -1.78
N ILE A 120 9.10 -4.48 -1.98
CA ILE A 120 7.90 -3.75 -2.41
C ILE A 120 7.53 -2.70 -1.36
N LEU A 121 7.44 -3.09 -0.09
CA LEU A 121 7.10 -2.17 1.01
C LEU A 121 8.12 -1.05 1.16
N SER A 122 9.42 -1.35 1.05
CA SER A 122 10.48 -0.34 1.08
C SER A 122 10.39 0.63 -0.11
N ARG A 123 10.12 0.14 -1.33
CA ARG A 123 9.89 1.02 -2.50
C ARG A 123 8.65 1.89 -2.35
N MET A 124 7.64 1.41 -1.65
CA MET A 124 6.43 2.17 -1.27
C MET A 124 6.68 3.18 -0.15
N GLY A 125 7.92 3.25 0.39
CA GLY A 125 8.32 4.19 1.43
C GLY A 125 8.06 3.71 2.86
N VAL A 126 7.62 2.47 3.07
CA VAL A 126 7.32 1.93 4.41
C VAL A 126 8.62 1.72 5.19
N ASN A 127 8.74 2.40 6.34
CA ASN A 127 9.86 2.21 7.26
C ASN A 127 9.77 0.86 8.00
N LEU A 128 10.55 -0.13 7.53
CA LEU A 128 10.54 -1.49 8.07
C LEU A 128 11.17 -1.62 9.48
N HIS A 129 11.82 -0.57 9.99
CA HIS A 129 12.41 -0.56 11.34
C HIS A 129 11.43 -0.10 12.43
N SER A 130 10.28 0.45 12.04
CA SER A 130 9.26 0.93 12.96
C SER A 130 8.13 -0.09 13.05
N VAL A 131 7.98 -0.74 14.20
CA VAL A 131 6.89 -1.69 14.45
C VAL A 131 6.19 -1.38 15.77
N ALA A 132 4.85 -1.42 15.76
CA ALA A 132 4.03 -1.24 16.96
C ALA A 132 2.72 -2.02 16.85
N LEU A 133 2.05 -2.25 17.99
CA LEU A 133 0.65 -2.69 17.99
C LEU A 133 -0.28 -1.49 17.85
N THR A 134 -1.41 -1.71 17.17
CA THR A 134 -2.47 -0.72 16.98
C THR A 134 -3.83 -1.40 16.85
N ARG A 135 -4.88 -0.61 16.63
CA ARG A 135 -6.22 -1.08 16.30
C ARG A 135 -6.77 -0.33 15.10
N ILE A 136 -7.47 -1.05 14.23
CA ILE A 136 -8.24 -0.49 13.12
C ILE A 136 -9.58 -1.23 13.08
N ASP A 137 -10.69 -0.48 13.05
CA ASP A 137 -12.05 -1.03 13.02
C ASP A 137 -12.31 -2.11 14.09
N GLY A 138 -11.77 -1.90 15.30
CA GLY A 138 -11.87 -2.85 16.41
C GLY A 138 -10.92 -4.05 16.37
N VAL A 139 -10.21 -4.26 15.26
CA VAL A 139 -9.25 -5.37 15.06
C VAL A 139 -7.86 -4.98 15.56
N ILE A 140 -7.21 -5.86 16.32
CA ILE A 140 -5.82 -5.68 16.75
C ILE A 140 -4.89 -5.98 15.57
N ALA A 141 -3.99 -5.05 15.28
CA ALA A 141 -3.06 -5.15 14.16
C ALA A 141 -1.63 -4.75 14.57
N TYR A 142 -0.65 -5.34 13.89
CA TYR A 142 0.71 -4.82 13.85
C TYR A 142 0.80 -3.71 12.81
N ARG A 143 1.40 -2.58 13.16
CA ARG A 143 1.81 -1.53 12.23
C ARG A 143 3.28 -1.73 11.90
N ILE A 144 3.62 -1.77 10.62
CA ILE A 144 4.99 -1.59 10.13
C ILE A 144 5.03 -0.23 9.41
N GLY A 145 5.95 0.66 9.81
CA GLY A 145 6.01 2.04 9.32
C GLY A 145 5.52 3.07 10.34
N ASP A 146 5.34 4.30 9.85
CA ASP A 146 5.17 5.48 10.68
C ASP A 146 3.76 5.61 11.27
N LYS A 147 3.67 6.30 12.42
CA LYS A 147 2.42 6.45 13.18
C LYS A 147 1.41 7.38 12.49
N GLU A 148 1.89 8.48 11.93
CA GLU A 148 1.06 9.55 11.34
C GLU A 148 0.25 9.08 10.15
N SER A 149 -1.06 9.37 10.09
CA SER A 149 -2.03 8.77 9.15
C SER A 149 -1.56 8.73 7.70
N GLU A 150 -0.99 9.82 7.19
CA GLU A 150 -0.58 9.98 5.80
C GLU A 150 0.83 9.46 5.48
N GLN A 151 1.57 8.99 6.49
CA GLN A 151 2.91 8.43 6.27
C GLN A 151 2.83 6.96 5.84
N PRO A 152 3.73 6.49 4.97
CA PRO A 152 3.71 5.13 4.48
C PRO A 152 3.75 4.09 5.62
N LYS A 153 2.79 3.17 5.58
CA LYS A 153 2.65 2.11 6.58
C LYS A 153 1.87 0.93 6.02
N ILE A 154 2.02 -0.22 6.66
CA ILE A 154 1.10 -1.35 6.48
C ILE A 154 0.60 -1.80 7.84
N LEU A 155 -0.71 -2.02 7.94
CA LEU A 155 -1.35 -2.66 9.09
C LEU A 155 -1.60 -4.12 8.76
N VAL A 156 -1.16 -5.00 9.63
CA VAL A 156 -1.23 -6.45 9.47
C VAL A 156 -2.02 -7.03 10.64
N GLU A 157 -3.12 -7.72 10.36
CA GLU A 157 -3.95 -8.37 11.37
C GLU A 157 -3.11 -9.28 12.27
N LYS A 158 -3.31 -9.18 13.59
CA LYS A 158 -2.50 -9.91 14.56
C LYS A 158 -2.64 -11.44 14.43
N ASP A 159 -3.85 -11.94 14.15
CA ASP A 159 -4.13 -13.37 14.31
C ASP A 159 -3.91 -14.17 13.02
N ARG A 160 -4.21 -13.57 11.86
CA ARG A 160 -4.04 -14.23 10.53
C ARG A 160 -2.86 -13.69 9.72
N PHE A 161 -2.24 -12.60 10.15
CA PHE A 161 -1.17 -11.91 9.41
C PHE A 161 -1.61 -11.45 8.01
N LEU A 162 -2.87 -11.00 7.88
CA LEU A 162 -3.42 -10.45 6.65
C LEU A 162 -3.26 -8.92 6.63
N PRO A 163 -2.89 -8.30 5.50
CA PRO A 163 -2.84 -6.85 5.43
C PRO A 163 -4.26 -6.28 5.53
N LEU A 164 -4.47 -5.27 6.36
CA LEU A 164 -5.75 -4.60 6.55
C LEU A 164 -5.76 -3.20 5.91
N LEU A 165 -4.61 -2.54 5.95
CA LEU A 165 -4.41 -1.19 5.43
C LEU A 165 -2.99 -1.09 4.85
N LEU A 166 -2.87 -0.47 3.68
CA LEU A 166 -1.61 0.00 3.12
C LEU A 166 -1.72 1.49 2.83
N VAL A 167 -0.75 2.27 3.30
CA VAL A 167 -0.57 3.68 2.96
C VAL A 167 0.78 3.80 2.27
N TYR A 168 0.83 4.45 1.11
CA TYR A 168 2.07 4.65 0.35
C TYR A 168 2.01 5.91 -0.51
N LYS A 169 3.17 6.36 -0.99
CA LYS A 169 3.25 7.50 -1.91
C LYS A 169 3.30 7.00 -3.35
N ALA A 170 2.40 7.49 -4.20
CA ALA A 170 2.43 7.19 -5.61
C ALA A 170 3.70 7.79 -6.24
N SER A 171 4.33 7.08 -7.18
CA SER A 171 5.40 7.66 -8.01
C SER A 171 4.76 8.36 -9.22
N ARG A 172 4.03 9.46 -8.99
CA ARG A 172 3.46 10.29 -10.07
C ARG A 172 4.23 11.63 -10.15
N PRO A 173 4.52 12.14 -11.36
CA PRO A 173 5.41 13.29 -11.55
C PRO A 173 4.87 14.65 -11.09
N SER A 174 3.57 14.78 -10.82
CA SER A 174 2.95 16.10 -10.59
C SER A 174 2.47 16.40 -9.17
N VAL A 175 2.20 15.40 -8.31
CA VAL A 175 1.90 15.61 -6.87
C VAL A 175 2.25 14.33 -6.11
N LEU A 176 2.91 14.45 -4.95
CA LEU A 176 3.10 13.34 -3.99
C LEU A 176 1.77 13.04 -3.27
N GLU A 177 0.79 12.51 -4.01
CA GLU A 177 -0.47 12.07 -3.41
C GLU A 177 -0.25 10.77 -2.63
N THR A 178 -0.77 10.77 -1.40
CA THR A 178 -0.80 9.58 -0.56
C THR A 178 -1.95 8.70 -1.00
N ILE A 179 -1.63 7.46 -1.32
CA ILE A 179 -2.60 6.42 -1.61
C ILE A 179 -2.88 5.65 -0.32
N THR A 180 -4.15 5.44 -0.03
CA THR A 180 -4.62 4.56 1.05
C THR A 180 -5.43 3.41 0.45
N VAL A 181 -5.09 2.18 0.82
CA VAL A 181 -5.78 0.97 0.39
C VAL A 181 -6.21 0.18 1.61
N GLN A 182 -7.52 -0.07 1.75
CA GLN A 182 -8.06 -0.98 2.75
C GLN A 182 -8.40 -2.31 2.10
N PHE A 183 -8.06 -3.41 2.77
CA PHE A 183 -8.35 -4.76 2.32
C PHE A 183 -9.40 -5.38 3.24
N LYS A 184 -10.53 -5.75 2.67
CA LYS A 184 -11.73 -6.19 3.39
C LYS A 184 -12.29 -7.49 2.80
N ASP A 185 -13.23 -8.07 3.52
CA ASP A 185 -13.92 -9.34 3.17
C ASP A 185 -12.95 -10.45 2.73
N TYR A 186 -11.97 -10.78 3.58
CA TYR A 186 -11.01 -11.83 3.27
C TYR A 186 -11.66 -13.21 3.18
N LYS A 187 -11.44 -13.90 2.07
CA LYS A 187 -11.89 -15.28 1.86
C LYS A 187 -10.68 -16.21 1.75
N LYS A 188 -10.83 -17.40 2.32
CA LYS A 188 -9.83 -18.45 2.24
C LYS A 188 -10.06 -19.28 0.99
N MET A 189 -9.03 -19.45 0.19
CA MET A 189 -8.96 -20.30 -0.99
C MET A 189 -7.97 -21.45 -0.77
N GLU A 190 -7.85 -22.33 -1.76
CA GLU A 190 -6.87 -23.43 -1.75
C GLU A 190 -5.42 -22.91 -1.74
N GLU A 191 -5.16 -21.85 -2.52
CA GLU A 191 -3.84 -21.25 -2.70
C GLU A 191 -3.47 -20.30 -1.54
N GLY A 192 -4.45 -19.65 -0.93
CA GLY A 192 -4.17 -18.63 0.08
C GLY A 192 -5.39 -17.82 0.48
N TRP A 193 -5.15 -16.70 1.16
CA TRP A 193 -6.20 -15.73 1.48
C TRP A 193 -6.22 -14.62 0.44
N TYR A 194 -7.40 -14.11 0.10
CA TYR A 194 -7.53 -12.95 -0.79
C TYR A 194 -8.67 -12.04 -0.33
N PRO A 195 -8.50 -10.69 -0.38
CA PRO A 195 -9.56 -9.75 -0.04
C PRO A 195 -10.60 -9.66 -1.17
N PHE A 196 -11.89 -9.76 -0.85
CA PHE A 196 -12.97 -9.64 -1.84
C PHE A 196 -13.57 -8.24 -1.93
N GLU A 197 -13.19 -7.35 -1.01
CA GLU A 197 -13.48 -5.92 -1.09
C GLU A 197 -12.17 -5.16 -0.90
N ILE A 198 -11.89 -4.21 -1.79
CA ILE A 198 -10.73 -3.34 -1.70
C ILE A 198 -11.18 -1.90 -1.87
N ILE A 199 -10.86 -1.05 -0.90
CA ILE A 199 -11.18 0.37 -0.95
C ILE A 199 -9.88 1.11 -1.23
N TYR A 200 -9.81 1.75 -2.40
CA TYR A 200 -8.69 2.58 -2.82
C TYR A 200 -9.07 4.05 -2.67
N THR A 201 -8.16 4.85 -2.12
CA THR A 201 -8.33 6.29 -1.97
C THR A 201 -7.05 6.98 -2.40
N ASP A 202 -7.18 7.95 -3.29
CA ASP A 202 -6.08 8.76 -3.81
C ASP A 202 -6.26 10.21 -3.34
N GLY A 203 -5.42 10.62 -2.39
CA GLY A 203 -5.59 11.90 -1.70
C GLY A 203 -6.92 11.94 -0.92
N LYS A 204 -7.66 13.05 -1.06
CA LYS A 204 -8.96 13.25 -0.40
C LYS A 204 -10.15 13.16 -1.35
N ALA A 205 -9.93 13.41 -2.65
CA ALA A 205 -11.02 13.65 -3.59
C ALA A 205 -11.51 12.38 -4.30
N PHE A 206 -10.66 11.35 -4.44
CA PHE A 206 -10.96 10.21 -5.31
C PHE A 206 -10.96 8.89 -4.54
N LYS A 207 -12.06 8.14 -4.68
CA LYS A 207 -12.25 6.83 -4.06
C LYS A 207 -12.75 5.82 -5.07
N GLU A 208 -12.14 4.63 -5.07
CA GLU A 208 -12.66 3.45 -5.76
C GLU A 208 -12.99 2.34 -4.76
N ILE A 209 -14.14 1.69 -4.96
CA ILE A 209 -14.50 0.47 -4.23
C ILE A 209 -14.52 -0.68 -5.24
N TYR A 210 -13.64 -1.64 -5.03
CA TYR A 210 -13.56 -2.84 -5.84
C TYR A 210 -14.25 -4.01 -5.13
N THR A 211 -15.25 -4.59 -5.77
CA THR A 211 -15.95 -5.79 -5.26
C THR A 211 -15.68 -6.97 -6.18
N ILE A 212 -14.99 -7.99 -5.66
CA ILE A 212 -14.58 -9.15 -6.45
C ILE A 212 -15.75 -10.14 -6.56
N HIS A 213 -16.13 -10.46 -7.79
CA HIS A 213 -17.17 -11.44 -8.09
C HIS A 213 -16.59 -12.82 -8.39
N THR A 214 -15.46 -12.86 -9.07
CA THR A 214 -14.79 -14.12 -9.43
C THR A 214 -13.30 -13.94 -9.31
N LEU A 215 -12.64 -14.92 -8.70
CA LEU A 215 -11.20 -14.99 -8.64
C LEU A 215 -10.76 -16.42 -8.96
N LYS A 216 -9.89 -16.55 -9.96
CA LYS A 216 -9.27 -17.82 -10.35
C LYS A 216 -7.77 -17.70 -10.14
N ALA A 217 -7.21 -18.59 -9.32
CA ALA A 217 -5.79 -18.64 -9.05
C ALA A 217 -5.11 -19.71 -9.92
N ASN A 218 -3.85 -19.45 -10.28
CA ASN A 218 -2.95 -20.40 -10.96
C ASN A 218 -3.52 -20.98 -12.27
N VAL A 219 -4.39 -20.21 -12.94
CA VAL A 219 -4.86 -20.54 -14.29
C VAL A 219 -3.85 -20.03 -15.33
N PRO A 220 -3.65 -20.74 -16.45
CA PRO A 220 -2.82 -20.25 -17.54
C PRO A 220 -3.29 -18.88 -18.04
N ILE A 221 -2.35 -17.95 -18.21
CA ILE A 221 -2.58 -16.63 -18.80
C ILE A 221 -1.74 -16.55 -20.07
N ASP A 222 -2.35 -16.12 -21.17
CA ASP A 222 -1.62 -15.88 -22.41
C ASP A 222 -0.63 -14.71 -22.23
N PRO A 223 0.69 -14.92 -22.37
CA PRO A 223 1.69 -13.86 -22.22
C PRO A 223 1.49 -12.67 -23.17
N ALA A 224 0.84 -12.88 -24.32
CA ALA A 224 0.50 -11.82 -25.25
C ALA A 224 -0.42 -10.76 -24.62
N LEU A 225 -1.15 -11.10 -23.56
CA LEU A 225 -1.96 -10.16 -22.80
C LEU A 225 -1.11 -9.08 -22.11
N PHE A 226 0.17 -9.30 -21.84
CA PHE A 226 1.03 -8.30 -21.18
C PHE A 226 1.87 -7.48 -22.15
N VAL A 227 1.82 -7.79 -23.45
CA VAL A 227 2.50 -7.02 -24.48
C VAL A 227 1.64 -5.81 -24.80
N MET A 228 2.12 -4.62 -24.48
CA MET A 228 1.54 -3.38 -25.00
C MET A 228 1.64 -3.43 -26.52
N PRO A 229 0.53 -3.34 -27.28
CA PRO A 229 0.64 -3.17 -28.72
C PRO A 229 1.50 -1.93 -28.95
N LYS A 230 2.57 -2.10 -29.73
CA LYS A 230 3.38 -0.98 -30.20
C LYS A 230 2.36 -0.04 -30.85
N ARG A 231 2.15 1.16 -30.29
CA ARG A 231 1.43 2.19 -31.02
C ARG A 231 2.24 2.38 -32.29
N GLU A 232 1.79 1.77 -33.38
CA GLU A 232 2.10 2.25 -34.71
C GLU A 232 1.55 3.66 -34.70
N PHE A 233 2.40 4.62 -34.34
CA PHE A 233 2.17 5.98 -34.75
C PHE A 233 1.93 5.86 -36.26
N ALA A 234 0.69 6.12 -36.69
CA ALA A 234 0.46 6.49 -38.07
C ALA A 234 1.57 7.50 -38.38
N PRO A 235 2.35 7.33 -39.47
CA PRO A 235 3.41 8.28 -39.78
C PRO A 235 2.77 9.66 -39.67
N GLU A 236 3.33 10.50 -38.79
CA GLU A 236 2.98 11.91 -38.74
C GLU A 236 2.93 12.35 -40.20
N GLN A 237 1.77 12.83 -40.64
CA GLN A 237 1.75 13.62 -41.84
C GLN A 237 2.65 14.80 -41.51
N VAL A 238 3.90 14.71 -41.97
CA VAL A 238 4.80 15.84 -42.09
C VAL A 238 4.08 16.77 -43.03
N SER A 239 3.25 17.65 -42.49
CA SER A 239 2.90 18.88 -43.17
C SER A 239 4.23 19.55 -43.47
N GLU A 240 4.46 19.82 -44.75
CA GLU A 240 5.60 20.62 -45.20
C GLU A 240 5.79 21.81 -44.26
N PRO A 241 7.03 22.17 -43.91
CA PRO A 241 7.26 23.32 -43.06
C PRO A 241 6.70 24.56 -43.75
N GLU A 242 5.65 25.16 -43.16
CA GLU A 242 5.32 26.55 -43.44
C GLU A 242 6.56 27.38 -43.08
N GLU A 243 7.19 27.97 -44.10
CA GLU A 243 8.20 29.01 -43.90
C GLU A 243 7.58 30.11 -43.03
N VAL A 244 8.08 30.27 -41.81
CA VAL A 244 7.86 31.47 -40.99
C VAL A 244 9.20 32.22 -40.94
N PRO A 245 9.47 33.15 -41.88
CA PRO A 245 10.78 33.81 -41.98
C PRO A 245 11.04 34.83 -40.85
N ALA A 246 10.02 35.17 -40.05
CA ALA A 246 10.04 36.34 -39.19
C ALA A 246 10.51 36.10 -37.74
N GLU A 247 10.59 34.84 -37.28
CA GLU A 247 10.97 34.53 -35.88
C GLU A 247 12.48 34.32 -35.71
N GLU A 248 13.17 33.74 -36.69
CA GLU A 248 14.63 33.56 -36.61
C GLU A 248 15.38 34.89 -36.61
N GLU A 249 14.92 35.87 -37.38
CA GLU A 249 15.55 37.20 -37.43
C GLU A 249 15.39 37.93 -36.09
N ARG A 250 14.21 37.81 -35.46
CA ARG A 250 13.95 38.34 -34.11
C ARG A 250 14.83 37.69 -33.04
N LEU A 251 15.02 36.37 -33.10
CA LEU A 251 15.87 35.65 -32.15
C LEU A 251 17.35 36.04 -32.28
N ARG A 252 17.85 36.24 -33.50
CA ARG A 252 19.23 36.69 -33.75
C ARG A 252 19.46 38.12 -33.22
N ASP A 253 18.50 39.02 -33.42
CA ASP A 253 18.59 40.39 -32.90
C ASP A 253 18.55 40.46 -31.36
N ILE A 254 17.81 39.56 -30.71
CA ILE A 254 17.79 39.46 -29.25
C ILE A 254 19.15 38.96 -28.73
N ILE A 255 19.71 37.90 -29.32
CA ILE A 255 21.02 37.35 -28.90
C ILE A 255 22.13 38.38 -29.05
N LYS A 256 22.17 39.11 -30.17
CA LYS A 256 23.17 40.16 -30.41
C LYS A 256 23.07 41.31 -29.40
N LYS A 257 21.86 41.73 -29.02
CA LYS A 257 21.65 42.75 -27.97
C LYS A 257 22.09 42.29 -26.58
N PHE A 258 22.07 40.99 -26.31
CA PHE A 258 22.56 40.45 -25.03
C PHE A 258 24.09 40.44 -24.99
N GLU A 259 24.77 40.10 -26.09
CA GLU A 259 26.25 40.08 -26.12
C GLU A 259 26.87 41.48 -26.01
N GLU A 260 26.26 42.50 -26.60
CA GLU A 260 26.73 43.90 -26.48
C GLU A 260 26.53 44.51 -25.09
N LYS A 261 25.61 43.98 -24.27
CA LYS A 261 25.29 44.50 -22.93
C LYS A 261 26.22 43.94 -21.83
N TYR A 262 26.96 42.88 -22.12
CA TYR A 262 27.82 42.18 -21.15
C TYR A 262 29.31 42.19 -21.55
N GLN A 263 29.72 43.11 -22.42
CA GLN A 263 31.10 43.62 -22.52
C GLN A 263 31.19 45.01 -21.89
#